data_AF-A0A355PDJ5-F1
#
_entry.id   AF-A0A355PDJ5-F1
#
_cell.length_a   1.000
_cell.length_b   1.000
_cell.length_c   1.000
_cell.angle_alpha   90.00
_cell.angle_beta   90.00
_cell.angle_gamma   90.00
#
_symmetry.space_group_name_H-M   'P 1'
#
loop_
_entity.id
_entity.type
_entity.pdbx_description
1 polymer ?
#
loop_
_entity_poly.entity_id
_entity_poly.type
_entity_poly.pdbx_seq_one_letter_code
_entity_poly.pdbx_strand_id
1 'polypeptide(L)'
;MTQLNNHNVGSLSAAVETPTYDRQAVTPGIVHIGVGGFHRAHQAMYVDALMNQGEALNWGIVGVGVMPGDKRMQQALAAQDYLYTLVVKHPDGEYQPRVIGSMVNYLFAPEDPEAVIETMADPAIKIVSLTVTEGGYNFHPVSGEFNLDAPQVRDDLA
;
A
#
# COMPACT_ATOMS: atom_id res chain seq x y z
N MET A 1 3.78 -9.41 -23.49
CA MET A 1 2.94 -8.53 -22.65
C MET A 1 3.76 -7.30 -22.30
N THR A 2 3.19 -6.10 -22.38
CA THR A 2 3.86 -4.87 -21.92
C THR A 2 4.01 -4.94 -20.40
N GLN A 3 5.22 -4.76 -19.88
CA GLN A 3 5.45 -4.69 -18.44
C GLN A 3 4.88 -3.37 -17.91
N LEU A 4 4.09 -3.42 -16.83
CA LEU A 4 3.59 -2.22 -16.17
C LEU A 4 4.74 -1.55 -15.40
N ASN A 5 5.02 -0.29 -15.72
CA ASN A 5 5.98 0.59 -15.04
C ASN A 5 5.72 2.04 -15.50
N ASN A 6 6.41 3.02 -14.90
CA ASN A 6 6.24 4.44 -15.23
C ASN A 6 6.55 4.76 -16.70
N HIS A 7 7.50 4.04 -17.31
CA HIS A 7 7.86 4.25 -18.70
C HIS A 7 6.74 3.81 -19.65
N ASN A 8 6.10 2.67 -19.36
CA ASN A 8 5.16 2.02 -20.26
C ASN A 8 3.70 2.42 -20.00
N VAL A 9 3.36 2.97 -18.82
CA VAL A 9 1.96 3.20 -18.41
C VAL A 9 1.17 4.04 -19.42
N GLY A 10 1.78 5.05 -20.04
CA GLY A 10 1.14 5.90 -21.05
C GLY A 10 0.95 5.23 -22.43
N SER A 11 1.47 4.03 -22.64
CA SER A 11 1.37 3.27 -23.90
C SER A 11 0.45 2.04 -23.80
N LEU A 12 -0.25 1.89 -22.67
CA LEU A 12 -1.24 0.83 -22.50
C LEU A 12 -2.43 1.02 -23.46
N SER A 13 -3.19 -0.06 -23.67
CA SER A 13 -4.44 0.00 -24.44
C SER A 13 -5.37 1.07 -23.86
N ALA A 14 -6.08 1.80 -24.72
CA ALA A 14 -7.07 2.80 -24.31
C ALA A 14 -8.21 2.22 -23.45
N ALA A 15 -8.37 0.90 -23.42
CA ALA A 15 -9.32 0.22 -22.53
C ALA A 15 -8.86 0.17 -21.06
N VAL A 16 -7.62 0.54 -20.74
CA VAL A 16 -7.08 0.58 -19.38
C VAL A 16 -6.98 2.03 -18.94
N GLU A 17 -7.75 2.41 -17.93
CA GLU A 17 -7.62 3.73 -17.31
C GLU A 17 -6.25 3.85 -16.63
N THR A 18 -5.61 5.02 -16.74
CA THR A 18 -4.29 5.27 -16.15
C THR A 18 -4.29 6.56 -15.34
N PRO A 19 -3.37 6.73 -14.37
CA PRO A 19 -3.22 7.98 -13.64
C PRO A 19 -3.10 9.19 -14.57
N THR A 20 -3.94 10.21 -14.37
CA THR A 20 -3.91 11.48 -15.12
C THR A 20 -3.01 12.53 -14.45
N TYR A 21 -2.58 12.27 -13.21
CA TYR A 21 -1.69 13.13 -12.44
C TYR A 21 -0.22 12.76 -12.67
N ASP A 22 0.67 13.74 -12.45
CA ASP A 22 2.11 13.50 -12.47
C ASP A 22 2.54 12.74 -11.21
N ARG A 23 2.91 11.47 -11.38
CA ARG A 23 3.39 10.63 -10.27
C ARG A 23 4.68 11.14 -9.64
N GLN A 24 5.51 11.89 -10.37
CA GLN A 24 6.74 12.46 -9.80
C GLN A 24 6.45 13.59 -8.80
N ALA A 25 5.27 14.21 -8.88
CA ALA A 25 4.81 15.22 -7.94
C ALA A 25 4.19 14.63 -6.66
N VAL A 26 3.97 13.31 -6.61
CA VAL A 26 3.35 12.66 -5.45
C VAL A 26 4.39 12.52 -4.32
N THR A 27 4.06 13.08 -3.16
CA THR A 27 4.89 12.97 -1.95
C THR A 27 4.18 12.12 -0.90
N PRO A 28 4.92 11.32 -0.11
CA PRO A 28 4.34 10.50 0.94
C PRO A 28 3.61 11.31 2.02
N GLY A 29 2.40 10.88 2.38
CA GLY A 29 1.67 11.37 3.55
C GLY A 29 1.06 10.26 4.40
N ILE A 30 1.11 9.01 3.91
CA ILE A 30 0.52 7.83 4.54
C ILE A 30 1.56 6.71 4.58
N VAL A 31 1.69 6.08 5.74
CA VAL A 31 2.28 4.74 5.87
C VAL A 31 1.14 3.74 6.01
N HIS A 32 1.21 2.62 5.28
CA HIS A 32 0.23 1.53 5.38
C HIS A 32 0.89 0.21 5.76
N ILE A 33 0.53 -0.34 6.93
CA ILE A 33 1.03 -1.63 7.40
C ILE A 33 0.07 -2.75 6.99
N GLY A 34 0.60 -3.74 6.28
CA GLY A 34 -0.17 -4.87 5.73
C GLY A 34 -0.68 -4.58 4.32
N VAL A 35 0.18 -4.66 3.30
CA VAL A 35 -0.21 -4.35 1.91
C VAL A 35 -0.92 -5.54 1.26
N GLY A 36 -2.19 -5.72 1.62
CA GLY A 36 -3.05 -6.78 1.11
C GLY A 36 -3.80 -6.43 -0.19
N GLY A 37 -4.70 -7.34 -0.59
CA GLY A 37 -5.65 -7.09 -1.68
C GLY A 37 -6.68 -6.01 -1.32
N PHE A 38 -7.21 -6.03 -0.10
CA PHE A 38 -8.21 -5.06 0.36
C PHE A 38 -7.65 -3.64 0.36
N HIS A 39 -6.43 -3.42 0.87
CA HIS A 39 -5.80 -2.11 0.84
C HIS A 39 -5.69 -1.53 -0.57
N ARG A 40 -5.13 -2.34 -1.48
CA ARG A 40 -4.94 -1.96 -2.88
C ARG A 40 -6.25 -1.74 -3.64
N ALA A 41 -7.30 -2.48 -3.28
CA ALA A 41 -8.62 -2.35 -3.90
C ALA A 41 -9.45 -1.19 -3.30
N HIS A 42 -9.10 -0.68 -2.13
CA HIS A 42 -9.92 0.25 -1.37
C HIS A 42 -9.19 1.55 -1.03
N GLN A 43 -8.35 1.58 0.01
CA GLN A 43 -7.74 2.84 0.47
C GLN A 43 -6.83 3.47 -0.59
N ALA A 44 -5.94 2.67 -1.18
CA ALA A 44 -5.04 3.17 -2.22
C ALA A 44 -5.80 3.62 -3.48
N MET A 45 -6.90 2.94 -3.82
CA MET A 45 -7.77 3.33 -4.93
C MET A 45 -8.45 4.68 -4.70
N TYR A 46 -8.94 4.96 -3.48
CA TYR A 46 -9.56 6.25 -3.16
C TYR A 46 -8.55 7.40 -3.17
N VAL A 47 -7.32 7.19 -2.65
CA VAL A 47 -6.25 8.20 -2.73
C VAL A 47 -5.91 8.49 -4.19
N ASP A 48 -5.78 7.44 -5.02
CA ASP A 48 -5.56 7.59 -6.46
C ASP A 48 -6.69 8.36 -7.17
N ALA A 49 -7.95 8.10 -6.79
CA ALA A 49 -9.09 8.82 -7.33
C ALA A 49 -9.10 10.32 -7.00
N LEU A 50 -8.62 10.71 -5.81
CA LEU A 50 -8.44 12.13 -5.45
C LEU A 50 -7.29 12.76 -6.25
N MET A 51 -6.18 12.05 -6.42
CA MET A 51 -5.06 12.51 -7.24
C MET A 51 -5.46 12.75 -8.70
N ASN A 52 -6.31 11.89 -9.27
CA ASN A 52 -6.85 12.10 -10.62
C ASN A 52 -7.79 13.33 -10.72
N GLN A 53 -8.29 13.84 -9.60
CA GLN A 53 -9.05 15.10 -9.53
C GLN A 53 -8.13 16.33 -9.34
N GLY A 54 -6.81 16.14 -9.30
CA GLY A 54 -5.83 17.20 -9.03
C GLY A 54 -5.63 17.51 -7.55
N GLU A 55 -6.14 16.66 -6.65
CA GLU A 55 -6.07 16.83 -5.21
C GLU A 55 -5.10 15.84 -4.56
N ALA A 56 -4.76 16.05 -3.29
CA ALA A 56 -4.10 15.05 -2.45
C ALA A 56 -2.76 14.46 -2.96
N LEU A 57 -2.02 15.16 -3.82
CA LEU A 57 -0.68 14.72 -4.27
C LEU A 57 0.32 14.57 -3.11
N ASN A 58 0.06 15.20 -1.96
CA ASN A 58 0.85 15.07 -0.74
C ASN A 58 0.44 13.89 0.17
N TRP A 59 -0.40 12.97 -0.34
CA TRP A 59 -0.90 11.81 0.39
C TRP A 59 -0.48 10.48 -0.25
N GLY A 60 0.66 10.46 -0.94
CA GLY A 60 1.27 9.22 -1.43
C GLY A 60 1.43 8.19 -0.32
N ILE A 61 1.34 6.91 -0.70
CA ILE A 61 1.36 5.79 0.24
C ILE A 61 2.71 5.08 0.19
N VAL A 62 3.32 4.92 1.36
CA VAL A 62 4.43 3.98 1.58
C VAL A 62 3.85 2.71 2.21
N GLY A 63 3.94 1.60 1.48
CA GLY A 63 3.57 0.29 2.00
C GLY A 63 4.61 -0.25 2.97
N VAL A 64 4.17 -0.98 4.00
CA VAL A 64 5.05 -1.68 4.95
C VAL A 64 4.60 -3.12 5.09
N GLY A 65 5.53 -4.03 4.83
CA GLY A 65 5.40 -5.46 5.12
C GLY A 65 6.20 -5.83 6.35
N VAL A 66 5.61 -6.62 7.25
CA VAL A 66 6.21 -7.03 8.54
C VAL A 66 6.33 -8.55 8.66
N MET A 67 5.66 -9.31 7.78
CA MET A 67 5.67 -10.76 7.78
C MET A 67 6.53 -11.30 6.63
N PRO A 68 7.24 -12.44 6.77
CA PRO A 68 8.06 -13.01 5.69
C PRO A 68 7.35 -13.16 4.33
N GLY A 69 6.04 -13.43 4.34
CA GLY A 69 5.22 -13.54 3.12
C GLY A 69 5.07 -12.23 2.34
N ASP A 70 5.27 -11.09 2.99
CA ASP A 70 5.11 -9.76 2.39
C ASP A 70 6.21 -9.44 1.37
N LYS A 71 7.38 -10.07 1.50
CA LYS A 71 8.55 -9.82 0.63
C LYS A 71 8.23 -10.01 -0.85
N ARG A 72 7.40 -11.00 -1.18
CA ARG A 72 6.97 -11.24 -2.57
C ARG A 72 6.16 -10.07 -3.13
N MET A 73 5.27 -9.49 -2.32
CA MET A 73 4.46 -8.33 -2.74
C MET A 73 5.33 -7.09 -2.89
N GLN A 74 6.27 -6.88 -1.95
CA GLN A 74 7.26 -5.82 -2.01
C GLN A 74 8.03 -5.84 -3.35
N GLN A 75 8.59 -6.99 -3.71
CA GLN A 75 9.34 -7.17 -4.96
C GLN A 75 8.46 -6.97 -6.20
N ALA A 76 7.24 -7.51 -6.19
CA ALA A 76 6.31 -7.38 -7.31
C ALA A 76 5.92 -5.92 -7.58
N LEU A 77 5.66 -5.14 -6.52
CA LEU A 77 5.33 -3.72 -6.66
C LEU A 77 6.56 -2.90 -7.04
N ALA A 78 7.73 -3.15 -6.43
CA ALA A 78 8.97 -2.44 -6.76
C ALA A 78 9.36 -2.63 -8.23
N ALA A 79 9.20 -3.83 -8.79
CA ALA A 79 9.47 -4.11 -10.21
C ALA A 79 8.54 -3.38 -11.20
N GLN A 80 7.50 -2.70 -10.72
CA GLN A 80 6.51 -1.97 -11.50
C GLN A 80 6.44 -0.49 -11.08
N ASP A 81 7.48 0.06 -10.44
CA ASP A 81 7.49 1.42 -9.89
C ASP A 81 6.29 1.69 -8.97
N TYR A 82 5.89 0.67 -8.20
CA TYR A 82 4.76 0.65 -7.28
C TYR A 82 3.38 0.84 -7.94
N LEU A 83 3.30 0.72 -9.27
CA LEU A 83 2.04 0.62 -10.00
C LEU A 83 1.46 -0.78 -9.87
N TYR A 84 0.14 -0.86 -9.90
CA TYR A 84 -0.58 -2.12 -10.07
C TYR A 84 -1.90 -1.90 -10.81
N THR A 85 -2.45 -2.96 -11.37
CA THR A 85 -3.77 -2.91 -12.01
C THR A 85 -4.85 -3.37 -11.03
N LEU A 86 -5.88 -2.54 -10.87
CA LEU A 86 -7.14 -2.88 -10.22
C LEU A 86 -8.15 -3.22 -11.32
N VAL A 87 -8.85 -4.35 -11.17
CA VAL A 87 -9.88 -4.75 -12.12
C VAL A 87 -11.20 -4.89 -11.38
N VAL A 88 -12.15 -4.02 -11.70
CA VAL A 88 -13.54 -4.19 -11.26
C VAL A 88 -14.20 -5.20 -12.18
N LYS A 89 -14.88 -6.19 -11.61
CA LYS A 89 -15.68 -7.17 -12.33
C LYS A 89 -17.15 -6.92 -12.01
N HIS A 90 -17.92 -6.55 -13.03
CA HIS A 90 -19.35 -6.25 -12.90
C HIS A 90 -20.19 -7.54 -13.00
N PRO A 91 -21.43 -7.55 -12.45
CA PRO A 91 -22.30 -8.73 -12.50
C PRO A 91 -22.70 -9.20 -13.91
N ASP A 92 -22.66 -8.30 -14.90
CA ASP A 92 -22.93 -8.58 -16.31
C ASP A 92 -21.73 -9.22 -17.05
N GLY A 93 -20.59 -9.35 -16.39
CA GLY A 93 -19.37 -9.92 -16.94
C GLY A 93 -18.39 -8.90 -17.53
N GLU A 94 -18.69 -7.61 -17.48
CA GLU A 94 -17.75 -6.56 -17.86
C GLU A 94 -16.56 -6.49 -16.89
N TYR A 95 -15.36 -6.27 -17.45
CA TYR A 95 -14.14 -5.99 -16.69
C TYR A 95 -13.71 -4.56 -16.97
N GLN A 96 -13.52 -3.79 -15.90
CA GLN A 96 -13.02 -2.41 -15.96
C GLN A 96 -11.63 -2.34 -15.31
N PRO A 97 -10.55 -2.46 -16.09
CA PRO A 97 -9.19 -2.36 -15.58
C PRO A 97 -8.75 -0.89 -15.46
N ARG A 98 -8.08 -0.58 -14.35
CA ARG A 98 -7.40 0.69 -14.15
C ARG A 98 -6.05 0.49 -13.49
N VAL A 99 -5.08 1.32 -13.83
CA VAL A 99 -3.79 1.38 -13.14
C VAL A 99 -3.93 2.31 -11.94
N ILE A 100 -3.44 1.87 -10.78
CA ILE A 100 -3.35 2.67 -9.56
C ILE A 100 -1.91 3.08 -9.33
N GLY A 101 -1.69 4.36 -9.03
CA GLY A 101 -0.35 4.96 -8.85
C GLY A 101 -0.12 5.68 -7.53
N SER A 102 -1.07 5.61 -6.60
CA SER A 102 -1.00 6.29 -5.29
C SER A 102 0.05 5.73 -4.32
N MET A 103 0.52 4.50 -4.56
CA MET A 103 1.68 3.95 -3.85
C MET A 103 2.97 4.46 -4.50
N VAL A 104 3.90 4.94 -3.67
CA VAL A 104 5.18 5.52 -4.14
C VAL A 104 6.40 4.77 -3.60
N ASN A 105 6.23 3.94 -2.58
CA ASN A 105 7.29 3.09 -2.05
C ASN A 105 6.73 1.86 -1.31
N TYR A 106 7.59 0.89 -1.02
CA TYR A 106 7.30 -0.25 -0.15
C TYR A 106 8.54 -0.64 0.65
N LEU A 107 8.44 -0.57 1.98
CA LEU A 107 9.48 -1.01 2.92
C LEU A 107 9.16 -2.40 3.49
N PHE A 108 10.19 -3.22 3.66
CA PHE A 108 10.08 -4.54 4.27
C PHE A 108 10.81 -4.52 5.62
N ALA A 109 10.04 -4.38 6.70
CA ALA A 109 10.57 -4.11 8.04
C ALA A 109 11.62 -5.14 8.52
N PRO A 110 11.49 -6.46 8.25
CA PRO A 110 12.49 -7.42 8.70
C PRO A 110 13.90 -7.23 8.12
N GLU A 111 14.05 -6.48 7.02
CA GLU A 111 15.36 -6.16 6.43
C GLU A 111 15.92 -4.83 6.92
N ASP A 112 15.05 -3.85 7.19
CA ASP A 112 15.44 -2.51 7.62
C ASP A 112 14.34 -1.87 8.48
N PRO A 113 14.29 -2.20 9.78
CA PRO A 113 13.27 -1.66 10.68
C PRO A 113 13.47 -0.16 10.94
N GLU A 114 14.72 0.32 10.90
CA GLU A 114 15.05 1.73 11.13
C GLU A 114 14.47 2.60 10.02
N ALA A 115 14.58 2.18 8.76
CA ALA A 115 13.97 2.90 7.65
C ALA A 115 12.44 3.04 7.79
N VAL A 116 11.78 2.04 8.38
CA VAL A 116 10.34 2.10 8.67
C VAL A 116 10.04 3.12 9.77
N ILE A 117 10.80 3.09 10.86
CA ILE A 117 10.66 4.03 11.98
C ILE A 117 10.88 5.47 11.50
N GLU A 118 11.97 5.73 10.79
CA GLU A 118 12.29 7.06 10.25
C GLU A 118 11.21 7.54 9.28
N THR A 119 10.71 6.67 8.40
CA THR A 119 9.59 7.02 7.51
C THR A 119 8.34 7.37 8.30
N MET A 120 7.99 6.61 9.34
CA MET A 120 6.83 6.89 10.20
C MET A 120 7.00 8.16 11.05
N ALA A 121 8.25 8.52 11.39
CA ALA A 121 8.57 9.71 12.17
C ALA A 121 8.65 10.99 11.32
N ASP A 122 8.75 10.88 10.00
CA ASP A 122 8.77 12.03 9.10
C ASP A 122 7.51 12.91 9.32
N PRO A 123 7.65 14.21 9.60
CA PRO A 123 6.52 15.09 9.83
C PRO A 123 5.57 15.21 8.63
N ALA A 124 5.98 14.84 7.41
CA ALA A 124 5.10 14.77 6.25
C ALA A 124 4.11 13.59 6.34
N ILE A 125 4.48 12.49 6.99
CA ILE A 125 3.57 11.37 7.26
C ILE A 125 2.60 11.78 8.35
N LYS A 126 1.32 11.90 7.97
CA LYS A 126 0.23 12.31 8.88
C LYS A 126 -0.64 11.16 9.31
N ILE A 127 -0.59 10.03 8.59
CA ILE A 127 -1.44 8.86 8.84
C ILE A 127 -0.59 7.59 8.80
N VAL A 128 -0.76 6.75 9.82
CA VAL A 128 -0.40 5.33 9.78
C VAL A 128 -1.71 4.54 9.73
N SER A 129 -1.90 3.75 8.68
CA SER A 129 -3.10 2.97 8.43
C SER A 129 -2.80 1.48 8.41
N LEU A 130 -3.79 0.64 8.73
CA LEU A 130 -3.58 -0.78 9.03
C LEU A 130 -4.57 -1.66 8.27
N THR A 131 -4.09 -2.75 7.66
CA THR A 131 -4.91 -3.92 7.33
C THR A 131 -4.23 -5.21 7.81
N VAL A 132 -4.08 -5.32 9.13
CA VAL A 132 -3.34 -6.39 9.81
C VAL A 132 -4.18 -7.63 10.14
N THR A 133 -5.38 -7.77 9.57
CA THR A 133 -6.44 -8.73 9.96
C THR A 133 -6.96 -8.54 11.38
N GLU A 134 -8.06 -9.21 11.72
CA GLU A 134 -8.69 -9.14 13.04
C GLU A 134 -7.75 -9.63 14.15
N GLY A 135 -6.94 -10.66 13.87
CA GLY A 135 -5.98 -11.22 14.83
C GLY A 135 -4.73 -10.37 15.05
N GLY A 136 -4.45 -9.39 14.18
CA GLY A 136 -3.22 -8.59 14.22
C GLY A 136 -3.13 -7.60 15.38
N TYR A 137 -4.23 -7.37 16.11
CA TYR A 137 -4.26 -6.45 17.24
C TYR A 137 -3.86 -7.09 18.58
N ASN A 138 -3.66 -8.42 18.62
CA ASN A 138 -3.15 -9.16 19.78
C ASN A 138 -3.96 -8.97 21.09
N PHE A 139 -5.29 -8.92 20.97
CA PHE A 139 -6.21 -8.91 22.11
C PHE A 139 -6.80 -10.29 22.36
N HIS A 140 -6.98 -10.65 23.63
CA HIS A 140 -7.72 -11.84 24.01
C HIS A 140 -9.21 -11.67 23.67
N PRO A 141 -9.84 -12.58 22.91
CA PRO A 141 -11.17 -12.35 22.31
C PRO A 141 -12.32 -12.29 23.32
N VAL A 142 -12.11 -12.80 24.55
CA VAL A 142 -13.13 -12.78 25.62
C VAL A 142 -12.90 -11.64 26.61
N SER A 143 -11.73 -11.55 27.24
CA SER A 143 -11.43 -10.49 28.22
C SER A 143 -11.17 -9.12 27.60
N GLY A 144 -10.77 -9.04 26.32
CA GLY A 144 -10.38 -7.79 25.68
C GLY A 144 -9.04 -7.24 26.17
N GLU A 145 -8.26 -8.02 26.91
CA GLU A 145 -6.93 -7.63 27.40
C GLU A 145 -5.87 -7.85 26.33
N PHE A 146 -4.87 -6.97 26.31
CA PHE A 146 -3.71 -7.10 25.42
C PHE A 146 -2.79 -8.23 25.91
N ASN A 147 -2.39 -9.13 25.01
CA ASN A 147 -1.55 -10.27 25.36
C ASN A 147 -0.05 -9.91 25.39
N LEU A 148 0.44 -9.47 26.55
CA LEU A 148 1.86 -9.14 26.78
C LEU A 148 2.80 -10.36 26.71
N ASP A 149 2.27 -11.57 26.86
CA ASP A 149 3.07 -12.81 26.85
C ASP A 149 3.36 -13.34 25.45
N ALA A 150 2.76 -12.73 24.41
CA ALA A 150 3.04 -13.08 23.02
C ALA A 150 4.56 -12.96 22.74
N PRO A 151 5.23 -13.99 22.18
CA PRO A 151 6.68 -13.98 22.00
C PRO A 151 7.20 -12.73 21.25
N GLN A 152 6.52 -12.35 20.16
CA GLN A 152 6.89 -11.18 19.37
C GLN A 152 6.76 -9.85 20.15
N VAL A 153 5.75 -9.75 21.04
CA VAL A 153 5.61 -8.57 21.92
C VAL A 153 6.72 -8.53 22.96
N ARG A 154 7.14 -9.69 23.48
CA ARG A 154 8.26 -9.76 24.42
C ARG A 154 9.58 -9.39 23.78
N ASP A 155 9.78 -9.78 22.52
CA ASP A 155 10.94 -9.41 21.73
C ASP A 155 10.99 -7.89 21.50
N ASP A 156 9.84 -7.25 21.19
CA ASP A 156 9.74 -5.79 21.02
C ASP A 156 9.99 -4.99 22.31
N LEU A 157 9.79 -5.59 23.50
CA LEU A 157 9.95 -4.93 24.80
C LEU A 157 11.37 -5.03 25.40
N ALA A 158 12.19 -5.97 24.92
CA ALA A 158 13.50 -6.30 25.50
C ALA A 158 14.60 -5.30 25.13
#